data_AF-A0AAN7G3D4-F1
#
_entry.id   AF-A0AAN7G3D4-F1
#
_cell.length_a   1.000
_cell.length_b   1.000
_cell.length_c   1.000
_cell.angle_alpha   90.00
_cell.angle_beta   90.00
_cell.angle_gamma   90.00
#
_symmetry.space_group_name_H-M   'P 1'
#
loop_
_entity.id
_entity.type
_entity.pdbx_description
1 polymer ?
#
loop_
_entity_poly.entity_id
_entity_poly.type
_entity_poly.pdbx_seq_one_letter_code
_entity_poly.pdbx_strand_id
1 'polypeptide(L)'
;MRHPISLKQEFLKKWILGLQRCGFSSKKSTSIMERKKAIKLSADLAMASTRNGTTCWSRALITNASRDHESKILAQQILGPESQSLKKASSTMPPVICSRRIRSKKILKRSCSSHVRRVRKIALPQKVLSANSVAKRLVQKRTNILKSLVPGGEYMDDISLIEETLDYIAYLRAQTG
;
A
#
# COMPACT_ATOMS: atom_id res chain seq x y z
N MET A 1 5.65 16.62 -2.59
CA MET A 1 5.49 15.68 -3.73
C MET A 1 6.57 15.98 -4.76
N ARG A 2 7.16 14.97 -5.43
CA ARG A 2 8.13 15.20 -6.52
C ARG A 2 7.43 15.85 -7.71
N HIS A 3 8.18 16.57 -8.54
CA HIS A 3 7.62 17.10 -9.79
C HIS A 3 7.17 15.96 -10.71
N PRO A 4 5.98 16.05 -11.34
CA PRO A 4 5.45 14.99 -12.19
C PRO A 4 6.39 14.59 -13.34
N ILE A 5 7.10 15.57 -13.92
CA ILE A 5 8.04 15.36 -15.03
C ILE A 5 9.25 14.53 -14.58
N SER A 6 9.80 14.81 -13.40
CA SER A 6 10.96 14.06 -12.89
C SER A 6 10.58 12.62 -12.54
N LEU A 7 9.37 12.40 -12.00
CA LEU A 7 8.85 11.06 -11.69
C LEU A 7 8.67 10.23 -12.97
N LYS A 8 8.11 10.81 -14.04
CA LYS A 8 7.96 10.13 -15.34
C LYS A 8 9.33 9.75 -15.93
N GLN A 9 10.31 10.64 -15.89
CA GLN A 9 11.65 10.35 -16.39
C GLN A 9 12.33 9.22 -15.60
N GLU A 10 12.25 9.24 -14.26
CA GLU A 10 12.78 8.16 -13.42
C GLU A 10 12.10 6.83 -13.70
N PHE A 11 10.77 6.84 -13.81
CA PHE A 11 9.99 5.66 -14.16
C PHE A 11 10.44 5.08 -15.52
N LEU A 12 10.50 5.89 -16.58
CA LEU A 12 10.89 5.42 -17.91
C LEU A 12 12.30 4.85 -17.93
N LYS A 13 13.26 5.50 -17.26
CA LYS A 13 14.63 4.98 -17.14
C LYS A 13 14.66 3.59 -16.50
N LYS A 14 13.92 3.42 -15.40
CA LYS A 14 13.82 2.13 -14.68
C LYS A 14 13.07 1.08 -15.49
N TRP A 15 12.02 1.48 -16.21
CA TRP A 15 11.19 0.57 -16.98
C TRP A 15 11.88 0.08 -18.25
N ILE A 16 12.58 0.95 -18.99
CA ILE A 16 13.42 0.55 -20.14
C ILE A 16 14.47 -0.48 -19.70
N LEU A 17 15.13 -0.23 -18.57
CA LEU A 17 16.10 -1.16 -17.99
C LEU A 17 15.44 -2.51 -17.64
N GLY A 18 14.22 -2.49 -17.10
CA GLY A 18 13.46 -3.72 -16.82
C GLY A 18 13.06 -4.47 -18.08
N LEU A 19 12.59 -3.77 -19.11
CA LEU A 19 12.19 -4.35 -20.40
C LEU A 19 13.37 -4.98 -21.14
N GLN A 20 14.54 -4.32 -21.14
CA GLN A 20 15.77 -4.88 -21.67
C GLN A 20 16.05 -6.24 -21.02
N ARG A 21 16.00 -6.32 -19.70
CA ARG A 21 16.29 -7.56 -18.97
C ARG A 21 15.25 -8.65 -19.16
N CYS A 22 13.97 -8.30 -19.30
CA CYS A 22 12.92 -9.24 -19.71
C CYS A 22 13.13 -9.74 -21.14
N GLY A 23 13.61 -8.88 -22.05
CA GLY A 23 13.77 -9.17 -23.48
C GLY A 23 15.00 -10.02 -23.81
N PHE A 24 16.07 -9.95 -23.01
CA PHE A 24 17.28 -10.73 -23.24
C PHE A 24 17.25 -12.15 -22.63
N SER A 25 16.19 -12.52 -21.90
CA SER A 25 16.22 -13.69 -21.01
C SER A 25 15.89 -15.05 -21.66
N SER A 26 15.47 -15.17 -22.93
CA SER A 26 15.33 -16.52 -23.50
C SER A 26 15.26 -16.59 -25.01
N LYS A 27 16.07 -17.51 -25.58
CA LYS A 27 15.94 -18.03 -26.95
C LYS A 27 14.70 -18.93 -27.15
N LYS A 28 13.84 -19.11 -26.13
CA LYS A 28 12.59 -19.88 -26.22
C LYS A 28 11.41 -18.99 -26.59
N SER A 29 10.49 -19.54 -27.40
CA SER A 29 9.22 -18.91 -27.75
C SER A 29 8.31 -18.78 -26.51
N THR A 30 8.43 -17.65 -25.80
CA THR A 30 7.53 -17.34 -24.67
C THR A 30 6.11 -17.13 -25.16
N SER A 31 5.12 -17.61 -24.39
CA SER A 31 3.72 -17.40 -24.71
C SER A 31 3.34 -15.91 -24.63
N ILE A 32 2.31 -15.49 -25.38
CA ILE A 32 1.79 -14.11 -25.32
C ILE A 32 1.43 -13.72 -23.87
N MET A 33 0.88 -14.66 -23.09
CA MET A 33 0.51 -14.43 -21.70
C MET A 33 1.73 -14.18 -20.80
N GLU A 34 2.82 -14.95 -20.97
CA GLU A 34 4.07 -14.75 -20.22
C GLU A 34 4.67 -13.39 -20.53
N ARG A 35 4.71 -13.00 -21.82
CA ARG A 35 5.20 -11.67 -22.22
C ARG A 35 4.38 -10.56 -21.59
N LYS A 36 3.04 -10.67 -21.61
CA LYS A 36 2.14 -9.72 -20.95
C LYS A 36 2.40 -9.61 -19.45
N LYS A 37 2.59 -10.75 -18.77
CA LYS A 37 2.92 -10.80 -17.33
C LYS A 37 4.27 -10.16 -17.05
N ALA A 38 5.31 -10.46 -17.84
CA ALA A 38 6.64 -9.91 -17.68
C ALA A 38 6.69 -8.39 -17.91
N ILE A 39 5.97 -7.89 -18.93
CA ILE A 39 5.85 -6.44 -19.20
C ILE A 39 5.16 -5.75 -18.02
N LYS A 40 4.04 -6.30 -17.55
CA LYS A 40 3.32 -5.75 -16.38
C LYS A 40 4.21 -5.74 -15.14
N LEU A 41 4.89 -6.85 -14.86
CA LEU A 41 5.75 -6.97 -13.69
C LEU A 41 6.95 -6.01 -13.77
N SER A 42 7.57 -5.88 -14.93
CA SER A 42 8.64 -4.91 -15.18
C SER A 42 8.16 -3.48 -14.94
N ALA A 43 6.94 -3.14 -15.38
CA ALA A 43 6.32 -1.86 -15.09
C ALA A 43 6.17 -1.71 -13.58
N ASP A 44 5.40 -2.59 -12.91
CA ASP A 44 5.09 -2.59 -11.47
C ASP A 44 6.34 -2.40 -10.58
N LEU A 45 7.42 -3.05 -10.96
CA LEU A 45 8.69 -3.02 -10.25
C LEU A 45 9.51 -1.76 -10.50
N ALA A 46 9.49 -1.24 -11.73
CA ALA A 46 10.03 0.08 -12.04
C ALA A 46 9.31 1.17 -11.25
N MET A 47 7.97 1.07 -11.13
CA MET A 47 7.11 1.97 -10.32
C MET A 47 7.60 1.99 -8.88
N ALA A 48 7.68 0.80 -8.27
CA ALA A 48 8.09 0.65 -6.88
C ALA A 48 9.53 1.14 -6.64
N SER A 49 10.43 0.93 -7.61
CA SER A 49 11.82 1.39 -7.54
C SER A 49 11.94 2.91 -7.54
N THR A 50 11.08 3.65 -8.26
CA THR A 50 11.10 5.14 -8.21
C THR A 50 10.87 5.68 -6.81
N ARG A 51 10.11 4.96 -5.98
CA ARG A 51 9.86 5.30 -4.57
C ARG A 51 10.83 4.63 -3.60
N ASN A 52 11.85 3.91 -4.08
CA ASN A 52 12.83 3.23 -3.21
C ASN A 52 12.19 2.33 -2.13
N GLY A 53 10.97 1.83 -2.34
CA GLY A 53 10.24 1.08 -1.31
C GLY A 53 9.84 1.90 -0.07
N THR A 54 9.78 3.23 -0.15
CA THR A 54 9.41 4.08 0.99
C THR A 54 7.91 4.11 1.27
N THR A 55 7.09 3.84 0.25
CA THR A 55 5.63 3.83 0.36
C THR A 55 5.10 2.42 0.63
N CYS A 56 3.98 2.31 1.32
CA CYS A 56 3.33 1.03 1.57
C CYS A 56 2.96 0.32 0.25
N TRP A 57 2.46 1.07 -0.74
CA TRP A 57 2.12 0.49 -2.04
C TRP A 57 3.33 -0.02 -2.82
N SER A 58 4.48 0.69 -2.77
CA SER A 58 5.70 0.26 -3.47
C SER A 58 6.28 -1.00 -2.84
N ARG A 59 6.28 -1.10 -1.51
CA ARG A 59 6.65 -2.34 -0.80
C ARG A 59 5.74 -3.49 -1.16
N ALA A 60 4.43 -3.28 -1.19
CA ALA A 60 3.47 -4.32 -1.55
C ALA A 60 3.73 -4.90 -2.95
N LEU A 61 4.05 -4.05 -3.93
CA LEU A 61 4.42 -4.50 -5.28
C LEU A 61 5.72 -5.33 -5.29
N ILE A 62 6.75 -4.89 -4.56
CA ILE A 62 8.01 -5.63 -4.45
C ILE A 62 7.78 -6.99 -3.79
N THR A 63 7.01 -7.04 -2.71
CA THR A 63 6.68 -8.28 -2.00
C THR A 63 5.90 -9.22 -2.92
N ASN A 64 4.93 -8.70 -3.69
CA ASN A 64 4.17 -9.50 -4.65
C ASN A 64 5.05 -10.08 -5.77
N ALA A 65 6.01 -9.31 -6.29
CA ALA A 65 6.96 -9.79 -7.29
C ALA A 65 7.93 -10.85 -6.73
N SER A 66 8.17 -10.87 -5.42
CA SER A 66 9.08 -11.84 -4.79
C SER A 66 8.49 -13.24 -4.60
N ARG A 67 7.19 -13.43 -4.86
CA ARG A 67 6.47 -14.70 -4.66
C ARG A 67 6.81 -15.77 -5.70
N ASP A 68 7.22 -15.34 -6.89
CA ASP A 68 7.59 -16.21 -8.00
C ASP A 68 9.09 -16.11 -8.28
N HIS A 69 9.72 -17.21 -8.68
CA HIS A 69 11.19 -17.29 -8.82
C HIS A 69 11.70 -16.39 -9.95
N GLU A 70 11.06 -16.44 -11.11
CA GLU A 70 11.42 -15.60 -12.28
C GLU A 70 11.18 -14.12 -11.97
N SER A 71 10.04 -13.84 -11.36
CA SER A 71 9.65 -12.51 -10.90
C SER A 71 10.64 -11.93 -9.88
N LYS A 72 11.19 -12.77 -8.99
CA LYS A 72 12.20 -12.41 -8.00
C LYS A 72 13.55 -12.10 -8.63
N ILE A 73 13.95 -12.81 -9.68
CA ILE A 73 15.18 -12.53 -10.44
C ILE A 73 15.06 -11.15 -11.10
N LEU A 74 13.94 -10.86 -11.76
CA LEU A 74 13.66 -9.55 -12.36
C LEU A 74 13.65 -8.43 -11.31
N ALA A 75 13.05 -8.67 -10.13
CA ALA A 75 13.10 -7.77 -8.97
C ALA A 75 14.52 -7.42 -8.56
N GLN A 76 15.37 -8.42 -8.39
CA GLN A 76 16.75 -8.22 -7.99
C GLN A 76 17.55 -7.43 -9.04
N GLN A 77 17.26 -7.67 -10.32
CA GLN A 77 17.90 -6.96 -11.41
C GLN A 77 17.47 -5.47 -11.45
N ILE A 78 16.16 -5.17 -11.48
CA ILE A 78 15.63 -3.79 -11.62
C ILE A 78 15.94 -2.93 -10.40
N LEU A 79 15.87 -3.49 -9.19
CA LEU A 79 16.17 -2.74 -7.97
C LEU A 79 17.70 -2.58 -7.75
N GLY A 80 18.52 -3.42 -8.38
CA GLY A 80 19.99 -3.41 -8.27
C GLY A 80 20.50 -3.89 -6.89
N PRO A 81 21.80 -4.20 -6.76
CA PRO A 81 22.41 -4.64 -5.49
C PRO A 81 22.39 -3.57 -4.38
N GLU A 82 22.35 -2.28 -4.72
CA GLU A 82 22.23 -1.13 -3.81
C GLU A 82 20.97 -1.16 -2.91
N SER A 83 19.94 -1.91 -3.32
CA SER A 83 18.68 -2.06 -2.56
C SER A 83 18.70 -3.23 -1.57
N GLN A 84 19.78 -4.02 -1.52
CA GLN A 84 19.91 -5.14 -0.56
C GLN A 84 19.96 -4.68 0.89
N SER A 85 20.27 -3.41 1.17
CA SER A 85 20.13 -2.81 2.50
C SER A 85 18.69 -2.84 3.03
N LEU A 86 17.68 -2.94 2.15
CA LEU A 86 16.27 -3.07 2.51
C LEU A 86 15.83 -4.53 2.79
N LYS A 87 16.61 -5.53 2.36
CA LYS A 87 16.30 -6.96 2.58
C LYS A 87 16.70 -7.45 3.97
N LYS A 88 17.68 -6.81 4.62
CA LYS A 88 18.11 -7.17 5.99
C LYS A 88 17.09 -6.77 7.07
N ALA A 89 16.13 -5.91 6.73
CA ALA A 89 15.01 -5.54 7.60
C ALA A 89 13.74 -6.39 7.37
N SER A 90 13.72 -7.29 6.37
CA SER A 90 12.50 -8.06 6.00
C SER A 90 12.51 -9.53 6.43
N SER A 91 13.62 -10.07 6.97
CA SER A 91 13.64 -11.44 7.54
C SER A 91 13.41 -11.49 9.05
N THR A 92 13.20 -10.34 9.69
CA THR A 92 12.71 -10.23 11.06
C THR A 92 11.55 -9.26 10.99
N MET A 93 10.34 -9.78 10.98
CA MET A 93 9.14 -8.96 11.10
C MET A 93 9.05 -8.44 12.54
N PRO A 94 9.07 -7.13 12.82
CA PRO A 94 8.12 -6.58 13.77
C PRO A 94 6.83 -6.23 13.00
N PRO A 95 5.66 -6.35 13.64
CA PRO A 95 4.42 -5.86 13.06
C PRO A 95 4.57 -4.34 12.86
N VAL A 96 4.41 -3.87 11.62
CA VAL A 96 4.35 -2.43 11.34
C VAL A 96 3.02 -1.92 11.86
N ILE A 97 3.00 -1.59 13.16
CA ILE A 97 2.08 -0.62 13.73
C ILE A 97 2.70 0.73 13.39
N CYS A 98 2.10 1.49 12.47
CA CYS A 98 2.39 2.92 12.34
C CYS A 98 1.86 3.65 13.59
N SER A 99 2.55 3.50 14.72
CA SER A 99 2.23 4.18 15.97
C SER A 99 3.00 5.49 16.04
N ARG A 100 2.33 6.59 15.65
CA ARG A 100 2.68 7.87 16.27
C ARG A 100 2.39 7.73 17.77
N ARG A 101 3.45 7.86 18.56
CA ARG A 101 3.51 7.74 20.04
C ARG A 101 2.22 8.17 20.74
N ILE A 102 1.40 7.20 21.16
CA ILE A 102 0.38 7.44 22.18
C ILE A 102 1.11 7.38 23.53
N ARG A 103 1.37 8.54 24.14
CA ARG A 103 1.89 8.65 25.50
C ARG A 103 0.81 8.21 26.47
N SER A 104 0.89 6.97 26.93
CA SER A 104 0.02 6.38 27.95
C SER A 104 0.13 7.14 29.28
N LYS A 105 -0.90 7.88 29.66
CA LYS A 105 -1.06 8.34 31.05
C LYS A 105 -1.91 7.32 31.83
N LYS A 106 -1.17 6.45 32.53
CA LYS A 106 -1.48 5.68 33.75
C LYS A 106 -2.95 5.71 34.23
N ILE A 107 -3.59 4.54 34.19
CA ILE A 107 -4.87 4.25 34.84
C ILE A 107 -4.64 4.20 36.35
N LEU A 108 -5.28 5.10 37.11
CA LEU A 108 -5.55 4.88 38.53
C LEU A 108 -7.01 4.47 38.65
N LYS A 109 -7.22 3.16 38.84
CA LYS A 109 -8.49 2.63 39.34
C LYS A 109 -8.72 3.22 40.73
N ARG A 110 -9.75 4.04 40.88
CA ARG A 110 -10.32 4.35 42.20
C ARG A 110 -11.77 3.88 42.21
N SER A 111 -11.98 2.74 42.86
CA SER A 111 -13.28 2.21 43.23
C SER A 111 -13.87 3.03 44.37
N CYS A 112 -14.90 3.83 44.07
CA CYS A 112 -15.88 4.34 45.03
C CYS A 112 -17.24 4.31 44.32
N SER A 113 -18.01 3.22 44.44
CA SER A 113 -19.18 3.14 45.31
C SER A 113 -20.22 4.26 45.10
N SER A 114 -21.34 3.85 44.52
CA SER A 114 -22.71 4.27 44.89
C SER A 114 -22.98 5.77 45.08
N HIS A 115 -23.59 6.40 44.06
CA HIS A 115 -24.72 7.34 44.17
C HIS A 115 -24.71 8.39 43.04
N VAL A 116 -25.11 8.01 41.81
CA VAL A 116 -25.82 8.96 40.94
C VAL A 116 -26.95 8.23 40.21
N ARG A 117 -28.12 8.33 40.84
CA ARG A 117 -29.50 8.28 40.32
C ARG A 117 -29.71 7.62 38.95
N ARG A 118 -30.43 6.49 38.99
CA ARG A 118 -31.24 5.91 37.90
C ARG A 118 -31.98 7.01 37.13
N VAL A 119 -31.47 7.39 35.96
CA VAL A 119 -32.30 8.03 34.93
C VAL A 119 -32.95 6.91 34.15
N ARG A 120 -34.29 6.88 34.21
CA ARG A 120 -35.15 5.95 33.47
C ARG A 120 -34.75 6.00 31.99
N LYS A 121 -34.26 4.88 31.45
CA LYS A 121 -34.19 4.67 30.00
C LYS A 121 -35.62 4.63 29.48
N ILE A 122 -36.14 5.79 29.09
CA ILE A 122 -37.25 5.85 28.15
C ILE A 122 -36.68 5.27 26.85
N ALA A 123 -37.22 4.14 26.42
CA ALA A 123 -36.91 3.56 25.13
C ALA A 123 -37.24 4.60 24.05
N LEU A 124 -36.21 5.19 23.47
CA LEU A 124 -36.33 6.08 22.32
C LEU A 124 -36.67 5.21 21.11
N PRO A 125 -37.70 5.56 20.31
CA PRO A 125 -38.15 4.71 19.22
C PRO A 125 -37.02 4.50 18.21
N GLN A 126 -36.77 3.22 17.97
CA GLN A 126 -35.78 2.66 17.06
C GLN A 126 -36.24 2.89 15.62
N LYS A 127 -36.24 4.13 15.11
CA LYS A 127 -36.69 4.38 13.72
C LYS A 127 -36.15 5.62 13.00
N VAL A 128 -34.98 6.13 13.36
CA VAL A 128 -34.26 7.04 12.47
C VAL A 128 -32.80 6.62 12.45
N LEU A 129 -32.38 5.94 11.38
CA LEU A 129 -30.96 5.91 11.04
C LEU A 129 -30.56 7.36 10.83
N SER A 130 -29.92 7.96 11.83
CA SER A 130 -29.39 9.32 11.73
C SER A 130 -28.57 9.44 10.44
N ALA A 131 -28.69 10.56 9.73
CA ALA A 131 -27.91 10.82 8.51
C ALA A 131 -26.41 10.54 8.71
N ASN A 132 -25.90 10.73 9.94
CA ASN A 132 -24.52 10.41 10.33
C ASN A 132 -24.20 8.91 10.27
N SER A 133 -25.11 8.01 10.68
CA SER A 133 -24.87 6.56 10.60
C SER A 133 -24.88 6.08 9.15
N VAL A 134 -25.74 6.65 8.30
CA VAL A 134 -25.77 6.40 6.86
C VAL A 134 -24.48 6.88 6.20
N ALA A 135 -24.04 8.10 6.51
CA ALA A 135 -22.80 8.67 6.00
C ALA A 135 -21.58 7.84 6.40
N LYS A 136 -21.47 7.43 7.67
CA LYS A 136 -20.40 6.53 8.16
C LYS A 136 -20.37 5.21 7.40
N ARG A 137 -21.53 4.60 7.16
CA ARG A 137 -21.62 3.34 6.42
C ARG A 137 -21.18 3.51 4.96
N LEU A 138 -21.53 4.63 4.33
CA LEU A 138 -21.10 4.93 2.97
C LEU A 138 -19.59 5.16 2.89
N VAL A 139 -19.02 5.92 3.83
CA VAL A 139 -17.57 6.14 3.93
C VAL A 139 -16.86 4.81 4.11
N GLN A 140 -17.28 3.98 5.06
CA GLN A 140 -16.66 2.68 5.32
C GLN A 140 -16.68 1.77 4.08
N LYS A 141 -17.79 1.74 3.34
CA LYS A 141 -17.87 1.00 2.07
C LYS A 141 -16.86 1.51 1.04
N ARG A 142 -16.77 2.83 0.86
CA ARG A 142 -15.82 3.45 -0.08
C ARG A 142 -14.37 3.22 0.33
N THR A 143 -14.08 3.32 1.63
CA THR A 143 -12.75 3.03 2.19
C THR A 143 -12.37 1.58 1.92
N ASN A 144 -13.27 0.61 2.13
CA ASN A 144 -12.99 -0.80 1.85
C ASN A 144 -12.69 -1.07 0.37
N ILE A 145 -13.43 -0.41 -0.55
CA ILE A 145 -13.13 -0.47 -1.99
C ILE A 145 -11.76 0.14 -2.27
N LEU A 146 -11.45 1.29 -1.65
CA LEU A 146 -10.14 1.92 -1.86
C LEU A 146 -8.98 1.04 -1.36
N LYS A 147 -9.16 0.34 -0.24
CA LYS A 147 -8.18 -0.62 0.29
C LYS A 147 -7.88 -1.77 -0.68
N SER A 148 -8.85 -2.20 -1.50
CA SER A 148 -8.62 -3.24 -2.51
C SER A 148 -8.02 -2.73 -3.82
N LEU A 149 -8.12 -1.41 -4.09
CA LEU A 149 -7.56 -0.79 -5.29
C LEU A 149 -6.10 -0.39 -5.14
N VAL A 150 -5.70 0.06 -3.96
CA VAL A 150 -4.32 0.46 -3.67
C VAL A 150 -3.50 -0.77 -3.29
N PRO A 151 -2.35 -1.05 -3.93
CA PRO A 151 -1.49 -2.16 -3.53
C PRO A 151 -1.16 -2.11 -2.03
N GLY A 152 -1.47 -3.17 -1.29
CA GLY A 152 -1.25 -3.23 0.17
C GLY A 152 -2.22 -2.39 1.01
N GLY A 153 -3.26 -1.79 0.42
CA GLY A 153 -4.25 -0.96 1.10
C GLY A 153 -5.03 -1.69 2.19
N GLU A 154 -5.18 -3.01 2.05
CA GLU A 154 -5.79 -3.92 3.04
C GLU A 154 -5.18 -3.77 4.45
N TYR A 155 -3.89 -3.43 4.52
CA TYR A 155 -3.12 -3.33 5.76
C TYR A 155 -2.94 -1.89 6.25
N MET A 156 -3.55 -0.91 5.57
CA MET A 156 -3.39 0.51 5.90
C MET A 156 -4.53 1.01 6.81
N ASP A 157 -4.19 1.96 7.70
CA ASP A 157 -5.20 2.80 8.36
C ASP A 157 -5.77 3.84 7.37
N ASP A 158 -6.91 4.44 7.73
CA ASP A 158 -7.65 5.31 6.82
C ASP A 158 -6.89 6.57 6.43
N ILE A 159 -6.00 7.09 7.28
CA ILE A 159 -5.20 8.30 6.97
C ILE A 159 -4.08 7.93 6.00
N SER A 160 -3.29 6.89 6.34
CA SER A 160 -2.23 6.38 5.47
C SER A 160 -2.76 5.96 4.10
N LEU A 161 -3.97 5.38 4.05
CA LEU A 161 -4.61 4.98 2.80
C LEU A 161 -4.82 6.16 1.85
N ILE A 162 -5.29 7.31 2.35
CA ILE A 162 -5.49 8.49 1.50
C ILE A 162 -4.17 9.07 1.03
N GLU A 163 -3.16 9.18 1.91
CA GLU A 163 -1.83 9.67 1.55
C GLU A 163 -1.18 8.79 0.47
N GLU A 164 -1.21 7.47 0.64
CA GLU A 164 -0.69 6.49 -0.30
C GLU A 164 -1.49 6.48 -1.61
N THR A 165 -2.81 6.70 -1.56
CA THR A 165 -3.66 6.83 -2.76
C THR A 165 -3.25 8.02 -3.62
N LEU A 166 -3.01 9.18 -2.99
CA LEU A 166 -2.57 10.38 -3.72
C LEU A 166 -1.24 10.14 -4.43
N ASP A 167 -0.31 9.47 -3.75
CA ASP A 167 0.96 9.10 -4.34
C ASP A 167 0.80 8.10 -5.49
N TYR A 168 -0.05 7.08 -5.30
CA TYR A 168 -0.30 6.05 -6.31
C TYR A 168 -1.01 6.61 -7.55
N ILE A 169 -1.94 7.56 -7.40
CA ILE A 169 -2.57 8.26 -8.53
C ILE A 169 -1.54 9.06 -9.33
N ALA A 170 -0.67 9.83 -8.65
CA ALA A 170 0.40 10.57 -9.32
C ALA A 170 1.31 9.64 -10.12
N TYR A 171 1.57 8.46 -9.57
CA TYR A 171 2.31 7.41 -10.23
C TYR A 171 1.58 6.84 -11.46
N LEU A 172 0.30 6.44 -11.33
CA LEU A 172 -0.48 5.90 -12.45
C LEU A 172 -0.54 6.87 -13.63
N ARG A 173 -0.63 8.18 -13.35
CA ARG A 173 -0.56 9.23 -14.37
C ARG A 173 0.78 9.27 -15.11
N ALA A 174 1.90 8.99 -14.43
CA ALA A 174 3.20 8.93 -15.07
C ALA A 174 3.38 7.69 -15.96
N GLN A 175 2.62 6.62 -15.68
CA GLN A 175 2.61 5.40 -16.49
C GLN A 175 1.79 5.55 -17.78
N THR A 176 0.66 6.27 -17.75
CA THR A 176 -0.30 6.35 -18.87
C THR A 176 -0.34 7.69 -19.61
N GLY A 177 0.22 8.76 -19.03
CA GLY A 177 0.28 10.09 -19.64
C GLY A 177 1.58 10.39 -20.36
#